data_AF-A0A382PF93-F1
#
_entry.id   AF-A0A382PF93-F1
#
_cell.length_a   1.000
_cell.length_b   1.000
_cell.length_c   1.000
_cell.angle_alpha   90.00
_cell.angle_beta   90.00
_cell.angle_gamma   90.00
#
_symmetry.space_group_name_H-M   'P 1'
#
loop_
_entity.id
_entity.type
_entity.pdbx_description
1 polymer ?
#
loop_
_entity_poly.entity_id
_entity_poly.type
_entity_poly.pdbx_seq_one_letter_code
_entity_poly.pdbx_strand_id
1 'polypeptide(L)'
;MNKKYAIECTSKIASDCPQIGKYFDCEQDAESWVEGECWIFSGEGWICLKCHDAHMGRLTLHRKKQGHGLDGLDSGAQGDDGLDHELEAGIDIVR
;
A
#
# COMPACT_ATOMS: atom_id res chain seq x y z
N MET A 1 -26.30 -17.57 9.73
CA MET A 1 -24.99 -16.95 9.43
C MET A 1 -25.13 -15.47 9.69
N ASN A 2 -24.33 -14.95 10.62
CA ASN A 2 -24.36 -13.57 11.09
C ASN A 2 -23.20 -12.81 10.41
N LYS A 3 -23.41 -12.35 9.17
CA LYS A 3 -22.44 -11.63 8.33
C LYS A 3 -22.10 -10.23 8.88
N LYS A 4 -21.49 -10.17 10.06
CA LYS A 4 -21.32 -8.94 10.85
C LYS A 4 -19.99 -8.24 10.61
N TYR A 5 -18.98 -8.95 10.16
CA TYR A 5 -17.62 -8.43 10.04
C TYR A 5 -17.28 -8.26 8.56
N ALA A 6 -16.76 -7.09 8.20
CA ALA A 6 -16.17 -6.84 6.90
C ALA A 6 -15.08 -5.80 7.08
N ILE A 7 -14.01 -5.94 6.32
CA ILE A 7 -12.93 -4.97 6.32
C ILE A 7 -13.19 -3.94 5.23
N GLU A 8 -13.12 -2.66 5.59
CA GLU A 8 -13.26 -1.56 4.65
C GLU A 8 -11.91 -1.09 4.12
N CYS A 9 -11.88 -0.69 2.85
CA CYS A 9 -10.73 0.01 2.33
C CYS A 9 -10.76 1.45 2.85
N THR A 10 -9.73 1.89 3.55
CA THR A 10 -9.66 3.24 4.12
C THR A 10 -9.42 4.33 3.08
N SER A 11 -8.72 4.00 1.98
CA SER A 11 -8.29 4.97 0.97
C SER A 11 -9.41 5.44 0.03
N LYS A 12 -10.22 4.50 -0.52
CA LYS A 12 -11.37 4.79 -1.40
C LYS A 12 -11.07 5.74 -2.60
N ILE A 13 -9.83 5.81 -3.08
CA ILE A 13 -9.41 6.73 -4.16
C ILE A 13 -9.52 6.18 -5.58
N ALA A 14 -9.50 4.86 -5.74
CA ALA A 14 -9.61 4.20 -7.04
C ALA A 14 -11.09 4.10 -7.44
N SER A 15 -11.41 4.34 -8.70
CA SER A 15 -12.79 4.28 -9.20
C SER A 15 -13.39 2.87 -9.12
N ASP A 16 -12.54 1.85 -9.18
CA ASP A 16 -12.89 0.43 -9.05
C ASP A 16 -12.61 -0.12 -7.63
N CYS A 17 -12.49 0.76 -6.63
CA CYS A 17 -12.36 0.34 -5.24
C CYS A 17 -13.63 -0.40 -4.79
N PRO A 18 -13.51 -1.60 -4.19
CA PRO A 18 -14.67 -2.32 -3.65
C PRO A 18 -15.33 -1.60 -2.47
N GLN A 19 -14.63 -0.61 -1.86
CA GLN A 19 -15.00 0.15 -0.65
C GLN A 19 -15.11 -0.71 0.62
N ILE A 20 -15.88 -1.79 0.55
CA ILE A 20 -16.07 -2.79 1.59
C ILE A 20 -15.69 -4.15 1.00
N GLY A 21 -14.94 -4.92 1.77
CA GLY A 21 -14.60 -6.29 1.42
C GLY A 21 -15.79 -7.25 1.54
N LYS A 22 -15.47 -8.54 1.63
CA LYS A 22 -16.47 -9.57 1.85
C LYS A 22 -16.93 -9.57 3.31
N TYR A 23 -18.20 -9.94 3.54
CA TYR A 23 -18.75 -10.11 4.89
C TYR A 23 -18.55 -11.53 5.41
N PHE A 24 -18.17 -11.62 6.68
CA PHE A 24 -17.85 -12.84 7.40
C PHE A 24 -18.60 -12.91 8.73
N ASP A 25 -18.67 -14.13 9.27
CA ASP A 25 -19.32 -14.41 10.54
C ASP A 25 -18.41 -14.09 11.75
N CYS A 26 -17.08 -14.05 11.56
CA CYS A 26 -16.10 -13.63 12.56
C CYS A 26 -15.01 -12.73 11.94
N GLU A 27 -14.23 -12.07 12.80
CA GLU A 27 -13.17 -11.14 12.42
C GLU A 27 -11.95 -11.86 11.83
N GLN A 28 -11.53 -12.99 12.40
CA GLN A 28 -10.38 -13.76 11.89
C GLN A 28 -10.55 -14.20 10.43
N ASP A 29 -11.76 -14.59 10.04
CA ASP A 29 -12.05 -14.97 8.65
C ASP A 29 -11.96 -13.76 7.71
N ALA A 30 -12.37 -12.58 8.19
CA ALA A 30 -12.27 -11.34 7.43
C ALA A 30 -10.81 -10.91 7.25
N GLU A 31 -9.99 -11.03 8.30
CA GLU A 31 -8.55 -10.77 8.27
C GLU A 31 -7.82 -11.73 7.33
N SER A 32 -8.07 -13.04 7.46
CA SER A 32 -7.47 -14.03 6.56
C SER A 32 -7.87 -13.79 5.09
N TRP A 33 -9.09 -13.33 4.84
CA TRP A 33 -9.52 -12.99 3.49
C TRP A 33 -8.79 -11.77 2.93
N VAL A 34 -8.62 -10.68 3.69
CA VAL A 34 -7.90 -9.50 3.18
C VAL A 34 -6.44 -9.77 2.90
N GLU A 35 -5.80 -10.66 3.68
CA GLU A 35 -4.47 -11.16 3.38
C GLU A 35 -4.46 -11.95 2.06
N GLY A 36 -5.44 -12.83 1.84
CA GLY A 36 -5.60 -13.58 0.59
C GLY A 36 -5.89 -12.72 -0.64
N GLU A 37 -6.57 -11.60 -0.47
CA GLU A 37 -6.78 -10.58 -1.51
C GLU A 37 -5.61 -9.59 -1.63
N CYS A 38 -4.54 -9.80 -0.85
CA CYS A 38 -3.35 -8.97 -0.81
C CYS A 38 -3.63 -7.48 -0.52
N TRP A 39 -4.62 -7.18 0.33
CA TRP A 39 -4.80 -5.82 0.83
C TRP A 39 -3.62 -5.45 1.73
N ILE A 40 -3.24 -4.17 1.71
CA ILE A 40 -2.10 -3.66 2.44
C ILE A 40 -2.57 -3.00 3.73
N PHE A 41 -2.03 -3.41 4.88
CA PHE A 41 -2.27 -2.73 6.15
C PHE A 41 -1.34 -1.52 6.29
N SER A 42 -1.90 -0.32 6.43
CA SER A 42 -1.15 0.93 6.51
C SER A 42 -0.76 1.34 7.94
N GLY A 43 -1.08 0.53 8.95
CA GLY A 43 -1.02 0.92 10.37
C GLY A 43 -2.30 1.58 10.88
N GLU A 44 -3.04 2.26 10.00
CA GLU A 44 -4.32 2.93 10.33
C GLU A 44 -5.54 2.15 9.79
N GLY A 45 -5.31 1.16 8.93
CA GLY A 45 -6.35 0.32 8.36
C GLY A 45 -5.90 -0.35 7.07
N TRP A 46 -6.84 -1.00 6.38
CA TRP A 46 -6.55 -1.77 5.18
C TRP A 46 -6.78 -0.98 3.90
N ILE A 47 -5.92 -1.19 2.91
CA ILE A 47 -5.97 -0.57 1.58
C ILE A 47 -6.04 -1.69 0.55
N CYS A 48 -7.10 -1.70 -0.26
CA CYS A 48 -7.21 -2.66 -1.36
C CYS A 48 -6.15 -2.40 -2.42
N LEU A 49 -5.76 -3.44 -3.17
CA LEU A 49 -4.76 -3.34 -4.23
C LEU A 49 -5.05 -2.23 -5.24
N LYS A 50 -6.32 -2.03 -5.62
CA LYS A 50 -6.71 -0.95 -6.55
C LYS A 50 -6.36 0.44 -6.05
N CYS A 51 -6.64 0.70 -4.77
CA CYS A 51 -6.30 1.98 -4.16
C CYS A 51 -4.79 2.12 -3.92
N HIS A 52 -4.11 1.03 -3.58
CA HIS A 52 -2.66 1.01 -3.47
C HIS A 52 -2.00 1.38 -4.81
N ASP A 53 -2.40 0.74 -5.91
CA ASP A 53 -1.87 1.01 -7.24
C ASP A 53 -2.14 2.45 -7.67
N ALA A 54 -3.33 2.98 -7.36
CA ALA A 54 -3.66 4.37 -7.62
C ALA A 54 -2.75 5.35 -6.84
N HIS A 55 -2.39 5.04 -5.59
CA HIS A 55 -1.43 5.81 -4.82
C HIS A 55 -0.04 5.76 -5.45
N MET A 56 0.47 4.56 -5.75
CA MET A 56 1.79 4.38 -6.35
C MET A 56 1.90 5.06 -7.72
N GLY A 57 0.84 5.00 -8.53
CA GLY A 57 0.74 5.69 -9.81
C GLY A 57 0.82 7.22 -9.66
N ARG A 58 0.12 7.78 -8.65
CA ARG A 58 0.19 9.23 -8.35
C ARG A 58 1.57 9.65 -7.88
N LEU A 59 2.22 8.86 -7.01
CA LEU A 59 3.58 9.13 -6.55
C LEU A 59 4.57 9.11 -7.71
N THR A 60 4.46 8.12 -8.60
CA THR A 60 5.29 8.00 -9.81
C THR A 60 5.11 9.22 -10.71
N LEU A 61 3.86 9.62 -10.97
CA LEU A 61 3.55 10.81 -11.77
C LEU A 61 4.09 12.09 -11.12
N HIS A 62 3.98 12.21 -9.80
CA HIS A 62 4.49 13.35 -9.05
C HIS A 62 6.02 13.45 -9.15
N ARG A 63 6.75 12.35 -8.94
CA ARG A 63 8.21 12.28 -9.13
C ARG A 63 8.61 12.69 -10.54
N LYS A 64 7.91 12.17 -11.55
CA LYS A 64 8.12 12.56 -12.95
C LYS A 64 7.92 14.06 -13.19
N LYS A 65 6.85 14.65 -12.63
CA LYS A 65 6.58 16.09 -12.75
C LYS A 65 7.65 16.97 -12.10
N GLN A 66 8.31 16.47 -11.04
CA GLN A 66 9.40 17.17 -10.37
C GLN A 66 10.77 16.99 -11.04
N GLY A 67 10.86 16.23 -12.14
CA GLY A 67 12.13 15.93 -12.80
C GLY A 67 12.96 14.85 -12.10
N HIS A 68 12.41 14.19 -11.06
CA HIS A 68 12.96 12.99 -10.41
C HIS A 68 12.38 11.70 -11.00
N GLY A 69 11.82 11.77 -12.23
CA GLY A 69 11.41 10.59 -12.95
C GLY A 69 12.63 9.73 -13.29
N LEU A 70 12.47 8.41 -13.31
CA LEU A 70 13.46 7.47 -13.84
C LEU A 70 13.54 7.61 -15.37
N ASP A 71 13.86 8.79 -15.89
CA ASP A 71 14.02 9.06 -17.33
C ASP A 71 15.37 8.52 -17.86
N GLY A 72 15.97 7.52 -17.18
CA GLY A 72 17.36 7.11 -17.41
C GLY A 72 17.72 5.68 -17.00
N LEU A 73 16.79 4.72 -17.08
CA LEU A 73 17.14 3.29 -17.05
C LEU A 73 17.68 2.84 -18.42
N ASP A 74 18.75 3.50 -18.89
CA ASP A 74 19.53 3.04 -20.04
C ASP A 74 21.00 3.45 -19.89
N SER A 75 21.58 3.20 -18.72
CA SER A 75 23.02 3.20 -18.46
C SER A 75 23.22 2.55 -17.10
N GLY A 76 24.26 1.72 -16.91
CA GLY A 76 24.59 1.07 -15.63
C GLY A 76 25.03 2.03 -14.52
N ALA A 77 24.30 3.13 -14.31
CA ALA A 77 24.45 4.04 -13.19
C ALA A 77 23.49 3.63 -12.08
N GLN A 78 24.02 3.49 -10.87
CA GLN A 78 23.24 3.27 -9.66
C GLN A 78 22.24 4.43 -9.52
N GLY A 79 20.96 4.12 -9.58
CA GLY A 79 19.90 5.10 -9.41
C GLY A 79 19.93 5.61 -7.97
N ASP A 80 20.48 6.80 -7.79
CA ASP A 80 20.32 7.59 -6.58
C ASP A 80 18.90 8.16 -6.61
N ASP A 81 18.00 7.57 -5.83
CA ASP A 81 16.61 7.99 -5.72
C ASP A 81 16.41 9.08 -4.65
N GLY A 82 17.49 9.51 -3.99
CA GLY A 82 17.47 10.49 -2.90
C GLY A 82 16.63 10.06 -1.69
N LEU A 83 16.28 8.77 -1.59
CA LEU A 83 15.59 8.15 -0.45
C LEU A 83 16.52 7.30 0.41
N ASP A 84 17.78 7.21 0.00
CA ASP A 84 18.87 6.54 0.69
C ASP A 84 19.38 7.32 1.91
N HIS A 85 18.98 8.58 2.07
CA HIS A 85 19.53 9.46 3.10
C HIS A 85 18.74 9.61 4.40
N GLU A 86 17.82 8.68 4.77
CA GLU A 86 17.20 8.76 6.11
C GLU A 86 16.45 7.50 6.61
N LEU A 87 16.93 6.29 6.32
CA LEU A 87 16.54 5.12 7.12
C LEU A 87 17.70 4.67 8.01
N GLU A 88 17.96 5.46 9.05
CA GLU A 88 18.69 4.95 10.22
C GLU A 88 17.77 3.93 10.89
N ALA A 89 17.84 2.67 10.45
CA ALA A 89 17.24 1.55 11.13
C ALA A 89 17.95 1.36 12.47
N GLY A 90 17.61 2.20 13.45
CA GLY A 90 17.91 1.98 14.84
C GLY A 90 17.18 0.71 15.30
N ILE A 91 17.82 -0.44 15.11
CA ILE A 91 17.41 -1.67 15.79
C ILE A 91 17.78 -1.46 17.26
N ASP A 92 16.82 -0.96 18.04
CA ASP A 92 16.95 -0.85 19.48
C ASP A 92 16.82 -2.26 20.08
N ILE A 93 17.95 -3.00 20.11
CA ILE A 93 18.02 -4.27 20.81
C ILE A 93 18.13 -3.94 22.30
N VAL A 94 16.98 -3.81 22.96
CA VAL A 94 16.92 -3.77 24.42
C VAL A 94 17.47 -5.10 24.95
N ARG A 95 18.54 -5.02 25.71
CA ARG A 95 19.28 -6.14 26.30
C ARG A 95 18.92 -6.32 27.78
#